data_AF-A0A816F1L3-F1
#
_entry.id   AF-A0A816F1L3-F1
#
_cell.length_a   1.000
_cell.length_b   1.000
_cell.length_c   1.000
_cell.angle_alpha   90.00
_cell.angle_beta   90.00
_cell.angle_gamma   90.00
#
_symmetry.space_group_name_H-M   'P 1'
#
loop_
_entity.id
_entity.type
_entity.pdbx_description
1 polymer ?
#
loop_
_entity_poly.entity_id
_entity_poly.type
_entity_poly.pdbx_seq_one_letter_code
_entity_poly.pdbx_strand_id
1 'polypeptide(L)'
;MPSFGLGLYQADANERTVKVVKTAIDLGYRLLDTAQLYGNEIQTGQGIRASQIPREHIFITTKLYTTTGGRRQVLQSFQQSLNNLMVNYIDLYLIHA
;
A
#
# COMPACT_ATOMS: atom_id res chain seq x y z
N MET A 1 -6.00 0.20 -14.69
CA MET A 1 -5.04 -0.45 -13.76
C MET A 1 -3.82 -0.86 -14.57
N PRO A 2 -2.59 -0.55 -14.11
CA PRO A 2 -1.37 -1.04 -14.74
C PRO A 2 -1.30 -2.57 -14.77
N SER A 3 -0.75 -3.15 -15.84
CA SER A 3 -0.65 -4.61 -16.02
C SER A 3 0.53 -5.24 -15.26
N PHE A 4 1.45 -4.41 -14.73
CA PHE A 4 2.66 -4.83 -14.05
C PHE A 4 2.90 -3.98 -12.81
N GLY A 5 3.38 -4.58 -11.72
CA GLY A 5 3.56 -3.91 -10.45
C GLY A 5 4.46 -4.65 -9.47
N LEU A 6 4.75 -3.98 -8.35
CA LEU A 6 5.58 -4.50 -7.27
C LEU A 6 4.70 -5.08 -6.16
N GLY A 7 4.89 -6.36 -5.85
CA GLY A 7 4.32 -7.00 -4.66
C GLY A 7 5.23 -6.82 -3.45
N LEU A 8 4.63 -6.55 -2.29
CA LEU A 8 5.34 -6.26 -1.03
C LEU A 8 5.13 -7.33 0.04
N TYR A 9 4.63 -8.51 -0.34
CA TYR A 9 4.55 -9.65 0.57
C TYR A 9 5.93 -10.04 1.08
N GLN A 10 6.06 -10.28 2.39
CA GLN A 10 7.31 -10.61 3.09
C GLN A 10 8.43 -9.55 3.01
N ALA A 11 8.15 -8.35 2.50
CA ALA A 11 9.08 -7.24 2.63
C ALA A 11 9.08 -6.73 4.08
N ASP A 12 10.28 -6.53 4.65
CA ASP A 12 10.44 -6.12 6.05
C ASP A 12 9.76 -4.77 6.35
N ALA A 13 9.23 -4.58 7.56
CA ALA A 13 8.71 -3.29 8.01
C ALA A 13 9.85 -2.35 8.47
N ASN A 14 10.83 -2.08 7.61
CA ASN A 14 11.98 -1.23 7.90
C ASN A 14 12.39 -0.35 6.70
N GLU A 15 13.46 0.43 6.87
CA GLU A 15 14.00 1.36 5.88
C GLU A 15 14.34 0.71 4.53
N ARG A 16 14.60 -0.60 4.50
CA ARG A 16 14.85 -1.33 3.24
C ARG A 16 13.63 -1.29 2.34
N THR A 17 12.42 -1.45 2.89
CA THR A 17 11.18 -1.44 2.11
C THR A 17 10.87 -0.05 1.57
N VAL A 18 11.16 1.01 2.32
CA VAL A 18 11.07 2.40 1.84
C VAL A 18 11.93 2.58 0.59
N LYS A 19 13.19 2.12 0.63
CA LYS A 19 14.13 2.18 -0.49
C LYS A 19 13.68 1.35 -1.69
N VAL A 20 13.16 0.14 -1.45
CA VAL A 20 12.64 -0.75 -2.51
C VAL A 20 11.47 -0.09 -3.24
N VAL A 21 10.49 0.44 -2.50
CA VAL A 21 9.32 1.10 -3.08
C VAL A 21 9.73 2.33 -3.88
N LYS A 22 10.58 3.20 -3.31
CA LYS A 22 11.10 4.37 -4.02
C LYS A 22 11.83 3.96 -5.31
N THR A 23 12.75 3.00 -5.21
CA THR A 23 13.54 2.52 -6.37
C THR A 23 12.63 1.96 -7.46
N ALA A 24 11.60 1.19 -7.10
CA ALA A 24 10.64 0.67 -8.08
C ALA A 24 9.92 1.81 -8.81
N ILE A 25 9.46 2.83 -8.08
CA ILE A 25 8.82 4.00 -8.69
C ILE A 25 9.79 4.75 -9.62
N ASP A 26 11.03 4.94 -9.20
CA ASP A 26 12.10 5.57 -10.01
C ASP A 26 12.38 4.77 -11.30
N LEU A 27 12.30 3.43 -11.23
CA LEU A 27 12.46 2.51 -12.36
C LEU A 27 11.21 2.42 -13.26
N GLY A 28 10.15 3.17 -12.96
CA GLY A 28 8.94 3.24 -13.79
C GLY A 28 7.76 2.39 -13.32
N TYR A 29 7.84 1.71 -12.17
CA TYR A 29 6.69 1.01 -11.62
C TYR A 29 5.60 2.03 -11.22
N ARG A 30 4.36 1.70 -11.56
CA ARG A 30 3.18 2.52 -11.24
C ARG A 30 2.07 1.74 -10.53
N LEU A 31 2.31 0.46 -10.19
CA LEU A 31 1.42 -0.33 -9.34
C LEU A 31 2.20 -0.88 -8.17
N LEU A 32 1.67 -0.68 -6.96
CA LEU A 32 2.19 -1.20 -5.71
C LEU A 32 1.10 -2.05 -5.03
N ASP A 33 1.43 -3.29 -4.70
CA ASP A 33 0.54 -4.21 -4.01
C ASP A 33 1.07 -4.53 -2.60
N THR A 34 0.32 -4.10 -1.58
CA THR A 34 0.56 -4.41 -0.16
C THR A 34 -0.71 -5.00 0.47
N ALA A 35 -0.71 -5.22 1.77
CA ALA A 35 -1.86 -5.59 2.57
C ALA A 35 -1.64 -5.18 4.02
N GLN A 36 -2.72 -4.94 4.76
CA GLN A 36 -2.65 -4.68 6.21
C GLN A 36 -1.88 -5.78 6.95
N LEU A 37 -2.13 -7.04 6.57
CA LEU A 37 -1.47 -8.22 7.14
C LEU A 37 0.05 -8.21 6.94
N TYR A 38 0.57 -7.54 5.91
CA TYR A 38 2.01 -7.54 5.64
C TYR A 38 2.80 -6.66 6.62
N GLY A 39 2.11 -5.77 7.35
CA GLY A 39 2.73 -4.92 8.37
C GLY A 39 3.66 -3.84 7.81
N ASN A 40 3.68 -3.61 6.50
CA ASN A 40 4.62 -2.70 5.83
C ASN A 40 3.94 -1.54 5.05
N GLU A 41 2.66 -1.27 5.31
CA GLU A 41 1.92 -0.15 4.71
C GLU A 41 2.57 1.21 5.00
N ILE A 42 3.12 1.40 6.21
CA ILE A 42 3.81 2.63 6.60
C ILE A 42 5.05 2.85 5.72
N GLN A 43 5.88 1.83 5.56
CA GLN A 43 7.08 1.89 4.73
C GLN A 43 6.73 2.08 3.25
N THR A 44 5.61 1.50 2.81
CA THR A 44 5.07 1.70 1.46
C THR A 44 4.71 3.17 1.23
N GLY A 45 3.95 3.77 2.15
CA GLY A 45 3.59 5.19 2.11
C GLY A 45 4.79 6.13 2.14
N GLN A 46 5.79 5.82 2.98
CA GLN A 46 7.05 6.55 3.04
C GLN A 46 7.82 6.48 1.71
N GLY A 47 7.92 5.30 1.10
CA GLY A 47 8.58 5.11 -0.20
C GLY A 47 7.88 5.87 -1.33
N ILE A 48 6.54 5.88 -1.33
CA ILE A 48 5.74 6.67 -2.26
C ILE A 48 6.05 8.16 -2.11
N ARG A 49 5.98 8.71 -0.90
CA ARG A 49 6.31 10.13 -0.65
C ARG A 49 7.75 10.47 -1.04
N ALA A 50 8.70 9.58 -0.73
CA ALA A 50 10.11 9.77 -1.05
C ALA A 50 10.39 9.78 -2.56
N SER A 51 9.52 9.16 -3.38
CA SER A 51 9.66 9.17 -4.85
C SER A 51 9.37 10.53 -5.48
N GLN A 52 8.64 11.42 -4.79
CA GLN A 52 8.18 12.72 -5.29
C GLN A 52 7.31 12.63 -6.57
N ILE A 53 6.85 11.44 -6.95
CA ILE A 53 5.90 11.27 -8.05
C ILE A 53 4.49 11.65 -7.57
N PRO A 54 3.71 12.41 -8.37
CA PRO A 54 2.33 12.74 -8.03
C PRO A 54 1.51 11.50 -7.69
N ARG A 55 0.71 11.58 -6.62
CA ARG A 55 -0.03 10.44 -6.07
C ARG A 55 -0.97 9.81 -7.11
N GLU A 56 -1.57 10.61 -7.96
CA GLU A 56 -2.46 10.21 -9.07
C GLU A 56 -1.77 9.38 -10.16
N HIS A 57 -0.44 9.37 -10.20
CA HIS A 57 0.31 8.52 -11.12
C HIS A 57 0.62 7.13 -10.53
N ILE A 58 0.34 6.89 -9.25
CA ILE A 58 0.65 5.62 -8.58
C ILE A 58 -0.65 4.89 -8.28
N PHE A 59 -0.76 3.64 -8.72
CA PHE A 59 -1.86 2.76 -8.41
C PHE A 59 -1.54 1.95 -7.15
N ILE A 60 -2.30 2.12 -6.07
CA ILE A 60 -2.08 1.42 -4.80
C ILE A 60 -3.18 0.38 -4.58
N THR A 61 -2.75 -0.87 -4.40
CA THR A 61 -3.59 -1.95 -3.91
C THR A 61 -3.24 -2.26 -2.46
N THR A 62 -4.25 -2.28 -1.58
CA THR A 62 -4.13 -2.88 -0.24
C THR A 62 -5.35 -3.75 0.06
N LYS A 63 -5.25 -4.56 1.09
CA LYS A 63 -6.20 -5.65 1.36
C LYS A 63 -6.67 -5.59 2.80
N LEU A 64 -7.97 -5.72 2.99
CA LEU A 64 -8.63 -5.83 4.28
C LEU A 64 -8.13 -7.07 5.00
N TYR A 65 -7.55 -6.88 6.18
CA TYR A 65 -7.32 -7.95 7.15
C TYR A 65 -8.30 -7.78 8.31
N THR A 66 -9.43 -8.49 8.24
CA THR A 66 -10.35 -8.62 9.37
C THR A 66 -10.85 -10.05 9.42
N THR A 67 -10.70 -10.71 10.56
CA THR A 67 -11.12 -12.10 10.74
C THR A 67 -12.58 -12.23 11.15
N THR A 68 -13.26 -11.13 11.52
CA THR A 68 -14.57 -11.18 12.19
C THR A 68 -15.48 -9.97 11.94
N GLY A 69 -15.16 -9.08 10.99
CA GLY A 69 -15.70 -7.73 11.02
C GLY A 69 -16.95 -7.41 10.20
N GLY A 70 -18.03 -7.08 10.89
CA GLY A 70 -19.16 -6.34 10.31
C GLY A 70 -18.76 -4.94 9.80
N ARG A 71 -19.66 -4.29 9.04
CA ARG A 71 -19.45 -3.03 8.30
C ARG A 71 -18.56 -1.97 9.00
N ARG A 72 -18.75 -1.75 10.31
CA ARG A 72 -17.99 -0.74 11.07
C ARG A 72 -16.49 -1.05 11.13
N GLN A 73 -16.13 -2.32 11.32
CA GLN A 73 -14.74 -2.74 11.43
C GLN A 73 -14.05 -2.64 10.07
N VAL A 74 -14.75 -2.97 8.98
CA VAL A 74 -14.26 -2.75 7.61
C VAL A 74 -13.90 -1.28 7.38
N LEU A 75 -14.76 -0.35 7.79
CA LEU A 75 -14.50 1.09 7.65
C LEU A 75 -13.32 1.56 8.51
N GLN A 76 -13.18 1.04 9.74
CA GLN A 76 -12.04 1.34 10.61
C GLN A 76 -10.73 0.80 10.01
N SER A 77 -10.72 -0.44 9.53
CA SER A 77 -9.57 -1.05 8.86
C SER A 77 -9.20 -0.27 7.61
N PHE A 78 -10.16 0.12 6.77
CA PHE A 78 -9.90 0.94 5.60
C PHE A 78 -9.25 2.29 5.97
N GLN A 79 -9.77 2.97 7.01
CA GLN A 79 -9.19 4.22 7.49
C GLN A 79 -7.76 4.03 8.03
N GLN A 80 -7.49 2.91 8.71
CA GLN A 80 -6.15 2.59 9.18
C GLN A 80 -5.17 2.42 8.01
N SER A 81 -5.58 1.75 6.93
CA SER A 81 -4.75 1.63 5.72
C SER A 81 -4.47 2.99 5.07
N LEU A 82 -5.46 3.88 4.96
CA LEU A 82 -5.25 5.25 4.46
C LEU A 82 -4.20 6.00 5.30
N ASN A 83 -4.33 5.92 6.62
CA ASN A 83 -3.41 6.58 7.55
C ASN A 83 -1.99 6.00 7.45
N ASN A 84 -1.86 4.67 7.43
CA ASN A 84 -0.58 3.98 7.31
C ASN A 84 0.12 4.34 6.00
N LEU A 85 -0.60 4.25 4.87
CA LEU A 85 -0.10 4.61 3.54
C LEU A 85 0.11 6.11 3.36
N MET A 86 -0.44 6.93 4.26
CA MET A 86 -0.38 8.40 4.23
C MET A 86 -1.00 9.01 2.97
N VAL A 87 -2.12 8.42 2.51
CA VAL A 87 -2.87 8.80 1.29
C VAL A 87 -4.33 9.08 1.60
N ASN A 88 -4.98 9.85 0.73
CA ASN A 88 -6.39 10.21 0.88
C ASN A 88 -7.35 9.24 0.18
N TYR A 89 -6.84 8.37 -0.71
CA TYR A 89 -7.61 7.33 -1.40
C TYR A 89 -6.75 6.11 -1.73
N ILE A 90 -7.42 4.98 -1.95
CA ILE A 90 -6.85 3.70 -2.40
C ILE A 90 -7.46 3.37 -3.76
N ASP A 91 -6.64 2.98 -4.73
CA ASP A 91 -7.08 2.70 -6.10
C ASP A 91 -7.83 1.36 -6.19
N LEU A 92 -7.37 0.36 -5.42
CA LEU A 92 -8.00 -0.94 -5.31
C LEU A 92 -7.94 -1.47 -3.87
N TYR A 93 -9.10 -1.79 -3.30
CA TYR A 93 -9.22 -2.39 -1.98
C TYR A 93 -9.85 -3.77 -2.08
N LEU A 94 -9.15 -4.81 -1.60
CA LEU A 94 -9.56 -6.20 -1.75
C LEU A 94 -9.91 -6.84 -0.40
N ILE A 95 -10.81 -7.82 -0.41
CA ILE A 95 -10.99 -8.74 0.72
C ILE A 95 -9.86 -9.77 0.64
N HIS A 96 -9.05 -9.89 1.69
CA HIS A 96 -7.87 -10.76 1.68
C HIS A 96 -8.22 -12.21 2.06
N ALA A 97 -9.02 -12.35 3.13
CA ALA A 97 -9.58 -13.59 3.66
C ALA A 97 -10.78 -13.24 4.54
#